data_AF-A0A835BGT8-F1
#
_entry.id   AF-A0A835BGT8-F1
#
_cell.length_a   1.000
_cell.length_b   1.000
_cell.length_c   1.000
_cell.angle_alpha   90.00
_cell.angle_beta   90.00
_cell.angle_gamma   90.00
#
_symmetry.space_group_name_H-M   'P 1'
#
loop_
_entity.id
_entity.type
_entity.pdbx_description
1 polymer ?
#
loop_
_entity_poly.entity_id
_entity_poly.type
_entity_poly.pdbx_seq_one_letter_code
_entity_poly.pdbx_strand_id
1 'polypeptide(L)'
;MALERKLKVLNKPYVKSFKDKHGIVFDCVDMYKQPAFDHPLLKNHKLQESTWTGPSTAGQRIRVHPQESCPDGTVPIRRTLKQDLVMASLSSPRFRPANNKDHSEIPGQHFAQLLVDSVAGSKFQGASALLEVDTVAVPVGQVSSAQILLVDDSFHSSVVNVVQAGWSDSQTRFTTYWTADDYRSTGCLNMQCPGFVVVSQTSTPGMVLPGGIAAISISKVPAECNN
;
A
#
# COMPACT_ATOMS: atom_id res chain seq x y z
N MET A 1 -20.97 -9.13 16.36
CA MET A 1 -21.28 -9.87 15.11
C MET A 1 -20.71 -9.23 13.84
N ALA A 2 -20.79 -7.90 13.65
CA ALA A 2 -20.27 -7.24 12.44
C ALA A 2 -18.74 -7.41 12.22
N LEU A 3 -17.94 -7.26 13.29
CA LEU A 3 -16.48 -7.40 13.23
C LEU A 3 -16.03 -8.81 12.80
N GLU A 4 -16.66 -9.85 13.36
CA GLU A 4 -16.38 -11.25 13.02
C GLU A 4 -16.68 -11.56 11.56
N ARG A 5 -17.80 -11.04 11.04
CA ARG A 5 -18.15 -11.19 9.62
C ARG A 5 -17.11 -10.52 8.74
N LYS A 6 -16.64 -9.31 9.10
CA LYS A 6 -15.59 -8.61 8.36
C LYS A 6 -14.26 -9.37 8.36
N LEU A 7 -13.86 -9.92 9.51
CA LEU A 7 -12.66 -10.77 9.60
C LEU A 7 -12.75 -12.00 8.71
N LYS A 8 -13.92 -12.66 8.66
CA LYS A 8 -14.12 -13.83 7.79
C LYS A 8 -14.03 -13.50 6.30
N VAL A 9 -14.41 -12.29 5.90
CA VAL A 9 -14.29 -11.81 4.51
C VAL A 9 -12.83 -11.52 4.16
N LEU A 10 -12.08 -10.87 5.07
CA LEU A 10 -10.69 -10.48 4.83
C LEU A 10 -9.70 -11.63 4.96
N ASN A 11 -9.89 -12.53 5.93
CA ASN A 11 -9.03 -13.69 6.14
C ASN A 11 -9.52 -14.86 5.27
N LYS A 12 -8.95 -14.95 4.07
CA LYS A 12 -9.29 -15.96 3.07
C LYS A 12 -8.72 -17.34 3.44
N PRO A 13 -9.28 -18.43 2.86
CA PRO A 13 -8.65 -19.74 2.91
C PRO A 13 -7.21 -19.68 2.36
N TYR A 14 -6.30 -20.38 3.01
CA TYR A 14 -4.88 -20.35 2.71
C TYR A 14 -4.31 -21.76 2.62
N VAL A 15 -3.21 -21.91 1.88
CA VAL A 15 -2.52 -23.19 1.69
C VAL A 15 -1.45 -23.43 2.76
N LYS A 16 -0.77 -22.36 3.15
CA LYS A 16 0.29 -22.33 4.17
C LYS A 16 0.20 -21.02 4.94
N SER A 17 0.67 -21.01 6.18
CA SER A 17 0.98 -19.76 6.90
C SER A 17 2.42 -19.78 7.40
N PHE A 18 2.99 -18.60 7.61
CA PHE A 18 4.26 -18.42 8.29
C PHE A 18 4.21 -17.17 9.18
N LYS A 19 5.22 -17.02 10.04
CA LYS A 19 5.35 -15.86 10.93
C LYS A 19 6.65 -15.12 10.66
N ASP A 20 6.62 -13.80 10.76
CA ASP A 20 7.86 -13.02 10.84
C ASP A 20 8.51 -13.13 12.23
N LYS A 21 9.71 -12.55 12.37
CA LYS A 21 10.44 -12.47 13.65
C LYS A 21 9.68 -11.71 14.76
N HIS A 22 8.62 -10.98 14.40
CA HIS A 22 7.76 -10.24 15.32
C HIS A 22 6.44 -10.98 15.63
N GLY A 23 6.29 -12.22 15.16
CA GLY A 23 5.10 -13.03 15.37
C GLY A 23 3.89 -12.67 14.51
N ILE A 24 4.05 -11.79 13.52
CA ILE A 24 2.99 -11.42 12.57
C ILE A 24 2.78 -12.57 11.60
N VAL A 25 1.53 -12.99 11.46
CA VAL A 25 1.13 -14.13 10.62
C VAL A 25 0.84 -13.66 9.20
N PHE A 26 1.42 -14.36 8.22
CA PHE A 26 1.14 -14.21 6.80
C PHE A 26 0.54 -15.52 6.27
N ASP A 27 -0.59 -15.41 5.59
CA ASP A 27 -1.33 -16.50 5.00
C ASP A 27 -1.08 -16.53 3.48
N CYS A 28 -0.63 -17.66 2.96
CA CYS A 28 -0.47 -17.88 1.53
C CYS A 28 -1.81 -18.19 0.90
N VAL A 29 -2.42 -17.19 0.29
CA VAL A 29 -3.74 -17.24 -0.32
C VAL A 29 -3.56 -17.40 -1.83
N ASP A 30 -4.42 -18.21 -2.46
CA ASP A 30 -4.51 -18.31 -3.92
C ASP A 30 -4.61 -16.90 -4.54
N MET A 31 -3.73 -16.61 -5.51
CA MET A 31 -3.56 -15.27 -6.05
C MET A 31 -4.84 -14.70 -6.69
N TYR A 32 -5.80 -15.56 -7.09
CA TYR A 32 -7.09 -15.18 -7.66
C TYR A 32 -8.23 -15.19 -6.63
N LYS A 33 -7.97 -15.60 -5.39
CA LYS A 33 -8.97 -15.67 -4.29
C LYS A 33 -8.67 -14.70 -3.14
N GLN A 34 -7.72 -13.78 -3.34
CA GLN A 34 -7.42 -12.72 -2.37
C GLN A 34 -8.60 -11.76 -2.14
N PRO A 35 -8.64 -11.03 -1.01
CA PRO A 35 -9.74 -10.14 -0.66
C PRO A 35 -10.12 -9.11 -1.72
N ALA A 36 -9.15 -8.65 -2.52
CA ALA A 36 -9.34 -7.69 -3.60
C ALA A 36 -10.51 -8.07 -4.53
N PHE A 37 -10.63 -9.36 -4.87
CA PHE A 37 -11.60 -9.87 -5.83
C PHE A 37 -13.03 -9.94 -5.29
N ASP A 38 -13.25 -9.67 -4.01
CA ASP A 38 -14.61 -9.44 -3.50
C ASP A 38 -15.15 -8.07 -3.93
N HIS A 39 -14.27 -7.12 -4.28
CA HIS A 39 -14.67 -5.81 -4.76
C HIS A 39 -15.27 -5.91 -6.17
N PRO A 40 -16.49 -5.37 -6.42
CA PRO A 40 -17.15 -5.49 -7.71
C PRO A 40 -16.31 -5.02 -8.90
N LEU A 41 -15.53 -3.95 -8.74
CA LEU A 41 -14.67 -3.40 -9.79
C LEU A 41 -13.41 -4.24 -10.07
N LEU A 42 -13.05 -5.18 -9.19
CA LEU A 42 -11.83 -5.99 -9.32
C LEU A 42 -12.10 -7.46 -9.67
N LYS A 43 -13.36 -7.93 -9.62
CA LYS A 43 -13.74 -9.34 -9.83
C LYS A 43 -13.11 -10.01 -11.07
N ASN A 44 -12.97 -9.27 -12.16
CA ASN A 44 -12.44 -9.76 -13.44
C ASN A 44 -11.07 -9.16 -13.77
N HIS A 45 -10.40 -8.57 -12.78
CA HIS A 45 -9.12 -7.92 -13.00
C HIS A 45 -8.04 -8.97 -13.32
N LYS A 46 -7.42 -8.84 -14.49
CA LYS A 46 -6.28 -9.66 -14.89
C LYS A 46 -5.04 -9.25 -14.10
N LEU A 47 -4.43 -10.20 -13.40
CA LEU A 47 -3.17 -9.98 -12.70
C LEU A 47 -2.10 -9.54 -13.70
N GLN A 48 -1.41 -8.45 -13.38
CA GLN A 48 -0.31 -7.93 -14.17
C GLN A 48 1.00 -8.17 -13.44
N GLU A 49 2.00 -8.65 -14.15
CA GLU A 49 3.36 -8.61 -13.65
C GLU A 49 3.91 -7.19 -13.78
N SER A 50 4.66 -6.75 -12.77
CA SER A 50 5.35 -5.46 -12.84
C SER A 50 6.38 -5.50 -13.96
N THR A 51 6.20 -4.63 -14.97
CA THR A 51 7.18 -4.43 -16.06
C THR A 51 8.31 -3.46 -15.65
N TRP A 52 8.27 -2.92 -14.43
CA TRP A 52 9.24 -1.94 -13.98
C TRP A 52 10.59 -2.59 -13.68
N THR A 53 11.54 -2.37 -14.59
CA THR A 53 12.91 -2.85 -14.44
C THR A 53 13.78 -1.93 -13.59
N GLY A 54 13.29 -0.75 -13.16
CA GLY A 54 13.96 0.24 -12.31
C GLY A 54 15.33 0.72 -12.77
N PRO A 55 15.91 1.77 -12.16
CA PRO A 55 17.28 2.18 -12.47
C PRO A 55 18.26 1.03 -12.19
N SER A 56 19.12 0.71 -13.15
CA SER A 56 20.22 -0.26 -13.03
C SER A 56 21.34 0.19 -12.09
N THR A 57 21.36 1.49 -11.74
CA THR A 57 22.35 2.14 -10.87
C THR A 57 21.97 2.18 -9.39
N ALA A 58 20.73 1.80 -9.05
CA ALA A 58 20.33 1.72 -7.65
C ALA A 58 21.02 0.49 -7.02
N GLY A 59 21.82 0.73 -5.99
CA GLY A 59 22.43 -0.31 -5.17
C GLY A 59 21.43 -1.39 -4.76
N GLN A 60 21.97 -2.56 -4.38
CA GLN A 60 21.26 -3.80 -4.07
C GLN A 60 19.81 -3.57 -3.62
N ARG A 61 18.86 -3.72 -4.57
CA ARG A 61 17.43 -3.59 -4.30
C ARG A 61 17.13 -4.46 -3.10
N ILE A 62 16.38 -3.93 -2.13
CA ILE A 62 15.82 -4.76 -1.08
C ILE A 62 14.97 -5.82 -1.77
N ARG A 63 15.54 -7.01 -1.94
CA ARG A 63 14.74 -8.21 -2.05
C ARG A 63 14.30 -8.43 -0.62
N VAL A 64 13.02 -8.19 -0.35
CA VAL A 64 12.38 -8.77 0.83
C VAL A 64 12.48 -10.27 0.57
N HIS A 65 13.60 -10.87 0.97
CA HIS A 65 13.75 -12.30 1.12
C HIS A 65 13.20 -12.56 2.52
N PRO A 66 11.91 -12.85 2.67
CA PRO A 66 11.56 -13.63 3.84
C PRO A 66 12.38 -14.93 3.75
N GLN A 67 12.82 -15.44 4.89
CA GLN A 67 13.30 -16.84 4.93
C GLN A 67 12.21 -17.82 4.45
N GLU A 68 10.97 -17.35 4.24
CA GLU A 68 9.82 -18.11 3.77
C GLU A 68 9.00 -17.36 2.71
N SER A 69 8.94 -17.89 1.48
CA SER A 69 8.03 -17.44 0.42
C SER A 69 6.73 -18.26 0.40
N CYS A 70 5.71 -17.73 -0.28
CA CYS A 70 4.53 -18.49 -0.60
C CYS A 70 4.77 -19.45 -1.79
N PRO A 71 4.11 -20.62 -1.84
CA PRO A 71 4.16 -21.51 -2.99
C PRO A 71 3.67 -20.85 -4.28
N ASP A 72 4.10 -21.37 -5.43
CA ASP A 72 3.64 -20.91 -6.74
C ASP A 72 2.11 -20.89 -6.83
N GLY A 73 1.57 -19.84 -7.46
CA GLY A 73 0.12 -19.62 -7.54
C GLY A 73 -0.51 -18.98 -6.29
N THR A 74 0.28 -18.68 -5.25
CA THR A 74 -0.21 -18.04 -4.02
C THR A 74 0.57 -16.78 -3.67
N VAL A 75 -0.04 -15.87 -2.91
CA VAL A 75 0.55 -14.62 -2.44
C VAL A 75 0.42 -14.52 -0.92
N PRO A 76 1.43 -13.97 -0.21
CA PRO A 76 1.34 -13.74 1.22
C PRO A 76 0.37 -12.61 1.49
N ILE A 77 -0.56 -12.81 2.42
CA ILE A 77 -1.47 -11.78 2.93
C ILE A 77 -1.33 -11.74 4.44
N ARG A 78 -1.03 -10.58 5.01
CA ARG A 78 -0.99 -10.42 6.48
C ARG A 78 -2.37 -10.72 7.04
N ARG A 79 -2.45 -11.67 7.98
CA ARG A 79 -3.70 -12.01 8.66
C ARG A 79 -4.24 -10.78 9.39
N THR A 80 -5.49 -10.45 9.14
CA THR A 80 -6.17 -9.34 9.81
C THR A 80 -6.65 -9.77 11.19
N LEU A 81 -6.35 -8.97 12.20
CA LEU A 81 -6.78 -9.16 13.59
C LEU A 81 -7.95 -8.24 13.94
N LYS A 82 -8.65 -8.55 15.04
CA LYS A 82 -9.72 -7.69 15.57
C LYS A 82 -9.22 -6.29 15.88
N GLN A 83 -8.03 -6.16 16.49
CA GLN A 83 -7.46 -4.86 16.80
C GLN A 83 -7.16 -4.04 15.55
N ASP A 84 -6.72 -4.68 14.45
CA ASP A 84 -6.45 -3.97 13.19
C ASP A 84 -7.70 -3.25 12.69
N LEU A 85 -8.87 -3.91 12.73
CA LEU A 85 -10.13 -3.34 12.30
C LEU A 85 -10.63 -2.21 13.19
N VAL A 86 -10.36 -2.28 14.50
CA VAL A 86 -10.67 -1.20 15.44
C VAL A 86 -9.77 0.01 15.14
N MET A 87 -8.47 -0.20 14.97
CA MET A 87 -7.51 0.86 14.64
C MET A 87 -7.77 1.47 13.26
N ALA A 88 -8.17 0.68 12.27
CA ALA A 88 -8.56 1.15 10.94
C ALA A 88 -9.76 2.09 10.94
N SER A 89 -10.63 1.95 11.96
CA SER A 89 -11.81 2.78 12.14
C SER A 89 -11.48 4.09 12.85
N LEU A 90 -10.27 4.23 13.41
CA LEU A 90 -9.73 5.49 13.87
C LEU A 90 -9.22 6.25 12.65
N SER A 91 -9.50 7.57 12.59
CA SER A 91 -9.15 8.40 11.44
C SER A 91 -7.67 8.25 11.08
N SER A 92 -7.39 7.89 9.82
CA SER A 92 -6.03 7.91 9.31
C SER A 92 -5.58 9.37 9.17
N PRO A 93 -4.37 9.74 9.63
CA PRO A 93 -3.89 11.10 9.45
C PRO A 93 -3.79 11.43 7.96
N ARG A 94 -4.09 12.68 7.60
CA ARG A 94 -3.89 13.17 6.23
C ARG A 94 -2.40 13.28 5.94
N PHE A 95 -1.93 12.53 4.94
CA PHE A 95 -0.52 12.45 4.58
C PHE A 95 -0.12 13.38 3.44
N ARG A 96 -1.05 14.15 2.87
CA ARG A 96 -0.76 15.17 1.84
C ARG A 96 -0.80 16.58 2.44
N PRO A 97 -0.08 17.56 1.87
CA PRO A 97 -0.17 18.95 2.30
C PRO A 97 -1.57 19.51 2.03
N ALA A 98 -1.99 20.47 2.87
CA ALA A 98 -3.23 21.21 2.64
C ALA A 98 -3.11 22.06 1.36
N ASN A 99 -4.22 22.18 0.61
CA ASN A 99 -4.24 22.79 -0.73
C ASN A 99 -3.51 24.16 -0.75
N ASN A 100 -2.69 24.34 -1.79
CA ASN A 100 -1.87 25.53 -2.10
C ASN A 100 -0.67 25.84 -1.19
N LYS A 101 -0.22 24.90 -0.33
CA LYS A 101 1.03 25.09 0.40
C LYS A 101 2.11 24.13 -0.09
N ASP A 102 3.25 24.70 -0.48
CA ASP A 102 4.47 23.95 -0.83
C ASP A 102 5.18 23.37 0.41
N HIS A 103 4.65 23.61 1.61
CA HIS A 103 5.21 23.20 2.89
C HIS A 103 4.14 22.64 3.83
N SER A 104 4.56 21.75 4.74
CA SER A 104 3.71 21.32 5.84
C SER A 104 3.75 22.34 6.98
N GLU A 105 2.62 22.53 7.66
CA GLU A 105 2.56 23.23 8.95
C GLU A 105 2.90 22.30 10.13
N ILE A 106 3.03 21.01 9.87
CA ILE A 106 3.32 19.99 10.88
C ILE A 106 4.85 19.84 10.99
N PRO A 107 5.46 20.11 12.16
CA PRO A 107 6.90 19.93 12.35
C PRO A 107 7.35 18.50 12.01
N GLY A 108 8.46 18.38 11.27
CA GLY A 108 9.03 17.11 10.84
C GLY A 108 8.40 16.49 9.58
N GLN A 109 7.36 17.11 9.01
CA GLN A 109 6.77 16.67 7.76
C GLN A 109 7.32 17.48 6.59
N HIS A 110 7.89 16.77 5.60
CA HIS A 110 8.48 17.37 4.41
C HIS A 110 7.91 16.73 3.15
N PHE A 111 7.74 17.55 2.11
CA PHE A 111 7.19 17.13 0.83
C PHE A 111 8.08 17.60 -0.32
N ALA A 112 8.23 16.74 -1.32
CA ALA A 112 8.70 17.11 -2.65
C ALA A 112 7.59 16.75 -3.63
N GLN A 113 7.09 17.75 -4.36
CA GLN A 113 5.88 17.61 -5.17
C GLN A 113 6.14 18.02 -6.62
N LEU A 114 5.48 17.32 -7.54
CA LEU A 114 5.38 17.69 -8.94
C LEU A 114 3.90 17.92 -9.26
N LEU A 115 3.52 19.16 -9.52
CA LEU A 115 2.18 19.52 -9.96
C LEU A 115 2.12 19.50 -11.48
N VAL A 116 1.12 18.81 -12.01
CA VAL A 116 0.90 18.66 -13.45
C VAL A 116 -0.57 19.00 -13.73
N ASP A 117 -0.84 19.75 -14.79
CA ASP A 117 -2.23 19.98 -15.23
C ASP A 117 -2.90 18.65 -15.62
N SER A 118 -4.23 18.57 -15.54
CA SER A 118 -4.95 17.31 -15.74
C SER A 118 -4.77 16.71 -17.14
N VAL A 119 -4.54 17.54 -18.16
CA VAL A 119 -4.38 17.09 -19.55
C VAL A 119 -3.02 16.43 -19.73
N ALA A 120 -1.94 17.08 -19.30
CA ALA A 120 -0.61 16.48 -19.29
C ALA A 120 -0.53 15.31 -18.30
N GLY A 121 -1.17 15.44 -17.14
CA GLY A 121 -1.32 14.45 -16.08
C GLY A 121 -1.88 13.13 -16.59
N SER A 122 -2.92 13.19 -17.43
CA SER A 122 -3.59 12.02 -17.99
C SER A 122 -2.69 11.10 -18.84
N LYS A 123 -1.52 11.61 -19.29
CA LYS A 123 -0.54 10.85 -20.06
C LYS A 123 0.40 10.02 -19.18
N PHE A 124 0.52 10.35 -17.90
CA PHE A 124 1.35 9.59 -16.97
C PHE A 124 0.61 8.32 -16.53
N GLN A 125 1.33 7.19 -16.61
CA GLN A 125 0.80 5.88 -16.25
C GLN A 125 1.24 5.44 -14.84
N GLY A 126 1.96 6.28 -14.10
CA GLY A 126 2.44 5.95 -12.76
C GLY A 126 3.54 6.87 -12.25
N ALA A 127 3.96 6.60 -11.02
CA ALA A 127 5.10 7.21 -10.36
C ALA A 127 5.95 6.14 -9.67
N SER A 128 7.23 6.42 -9.44
CA SER A 128 8.12 5.53 -8.70
C SER A 128 9.13 6.33 -7.91
N ALA A 129 9.57 5.79 -6.78
CA ALA A 129 10.58 6.38 -5.92
C ALA A 129 11.52 5.32 -5.36
N LEU A 130 12.74 5.75 -5.05
CA LEU A 130 13.65 5.02 -4.18
C LEU A 130 13.55 5.65 -2.80
N LEU A 131 13.12 4.86 -1.82
CA LEU A 131 12.98 5.29 -0.44
C LEU A 131 14.07 4.66 0.40
N GLU A 132 14.78 5.48 1.17
CA GLU A 132 15.63 4.97 2.23
C GLU A 132 14.75 4.39 3.35
N VAL A 133 15.15 3.23 3.86
CA VAL A 133 14.50 2.52 4.95
C VAL A 133 15.49 2.52 6.11
N ASP A 134 15.16 3.28 7.14
CA ASP A 134 15.91 3.31 8.39
C ASP A 134 14.97 3.15 9.58
N THR A 135 15.31 2.22 10.47
CA THR A 135 14.50 1.89 11.64
C THR A 135 14.87 2.85 12.78
N VAL A 136 14.19 3.99 12.81
CA VAL A 136 14.39 5.01 13.85
C VAL A 136 13.47 4.72 15.05
N ALA A 137 14.05 4.73 16.25
CA ALA A 137 13.29 4.64 17.50
C ALA A 137 12.55 5.97 17.73
N VAL A 138 11.21 5.94 17.64
CA VAL A 138 10.35 7.10 17.89
C VAL A 138 9.65 6.98 19.26
N PRO A 139 9.47 8.08 20.01
CA PRO A 139 8.68 8.09 21.24
C PRO A 139 7.24 7.63 21.04
N VAL A 140 6.58 7.23 22.13
CA VAL A 140 5.15 6.89 22.12
C VAL A 140 4.33 8.08 21.60
N GLY A 141 3.47 7.82 20.63
CA GLY A 141 2.64 8.85 19.98
C GLY A 141 3.28 9.54 18.78
N GLN A 142 4.53 9.21 18.43
CA GLN A 142 5.18 9.68 17.20
C GLN A 142 5.29 8.54 16.17
N VAL A 143 5.44 8.93 14.90
CA VAL A 143 5.56 8.02 13.75
C VAL A 143 6.70 8.50 12.86
N SER A 144 7.48 7.56 12.34
CA SER A 144 8.38 7.77 11.20
C SER A 144 7.76 7.14 9.95
N SER A 145 7.89 7.80 8.80
CA SER A 145 7.36 7.30 7.53
C SER A 145 8.05 7.96 6.33
N ALA A 146 8.17 7.22 5.23
CA ALA A 146 8.49 7.77 3.91
C ALA A 146 7.57 7.12 2.86
N GLN A 147 6.98 7.93 1.98
CA GLN A 147 5.92 7.47 1.06
C GLN A 147 5.96 8.22 -0.27
N ILE A 148 5.47 7.56 -1.31
CA ILE A 148 5.12 8.17 -2.60
C ILE A 148 3.59 8.26 -2.64
N LEU A 149 3.07 9.40 -3.10
CA LEU A 149 1.64 9.65 -3.27
C LEU A 149 1.36 9.97 -4.75
N LEU A 150 0.29 9.37 -5.28
CA LEU A 150 -0.37 9.81 -6.51
C LEU A 150 -1.69 10.47 -6.11
N VAL A 151 -1.87 11.72 -6.52
CA VAL A 151 -3.01 12.56 -6.15
C VAL A 151 -3.73 13.02 -7.41
N ASP A 152 -5.03 12.74 -7.48
CA ASP A 152 -5.94 13.37 -8.44
C ASP A 152 -6.77 14.41 -7.68
N ASP A 153 -6.32 15.66 -7.78
CA ASP A 153 -6.99 16.87 -7.30
C ASP A 153 -7.43 17.70 -8.52
N SER A 154 -8.18 17.06 -9.42
CA SER A 154 -8.70 17.75 -10.60
C SER A 154 -9.77 18.76 -10.20
N PHE A 155 -9.65 20.00 -10.71
CA PHE A 155 -10.60 21.09 -10.46
C PHE A 155 -12.06 20.75 -10.84
N HIS A 156 -12.27 19.75 -11.70
CA HIS A 156 -13.58 19.27 -12.13
C HIS A 156 -14.20 18.22 -11.18
N SER A 157 -13.40 17.65 -10.28
CA SER A 157 -13.85 16.73 -9.25
C SER A 157 -13.98 17.49 -7.93
N SER A 158 -15.16 17.47 -7.31
CA SER A 158 -15.33 18.01 -5.96
C SER A 158 -14.66 17.13 -4.87
N VAL A 159 -13.93 16.09 -5.26
CA VAL A 159 -13.29 15.10 -4.38
C VAL A 159 -11.86 14.79 -4.83
N VAL A 160 -10.95 14.70 -3.86
CA VAL A 160 -9.54 14.35 -4.10
C VAL A 160 -9.34 12.86 -3.89
N ASN A 161 -8.77 12.19 -4.89
CA ASN A 161 -8.39 10.78 -4.79
C ASN A 161 -6.88 10.68 -4.50
N VAL A 162 -6.51 9.78 -3.60
CA VAL A 162 -5.10 9.53 -3.28
C VAL A 162 -4.83 8.04 -3.25
N VAL A 163 -3.73 7.63 -3.88
CA VAL A 163 -3.13 6.30 -3.69
C VAL A 163 -1.70 6.51 -3.21
N GLN A 164 -1.31 5.80 -2.15
CA GLN A 164 0.00 5.93 -1.55
C GLN A 164 0.63 4.59 -1.21
N ALA A 165 1.96 4.55 -1.30
CA ALA A 165 2.77 3.39 -0.97
C ALA A 165 4.10 3.84 -0.38
N GLY A 166 4.59 3.14 0.62
CA GLY A 166 5.75 3.57 1.40
C GLY A 166 6.01 2.67 2.57
N TRP A 167 6.77 3.15 3.54
CA TRP A 167 6.83 2.54 4.85
C TRP A 167 6.37 3.52 5.92
N SER A 168 5.88 2.97 7.02
CA SER A 168 5.43 3.75 8.18
C SER A 168 5.58 2.91 9.42
N ASP A 169 5.71 3.58 10.58
CA ASP A 169 5.87 3.02 11.93
C ASP A 169 7.33 2.80 12.36
N SER A 170 7.51 2.48 13.64
CA SER A 170 8.83 2.25 14.27
C SER A 170 9.53 0.97 13.80
N GLN A 171 8.87 0.13 13.02
CA GLN A 171 9.39 -1.10 12.43
C GLN A 171 9.49 -1.00 10.90
N THR A 172 9.32 0.19 10.32
CA THR A 172 9.42 0.45 8.88
C THR A 172 8.59 -0.54 8.05
N ARG A 173 7.33 -0.77 8.46
CA ARG A 173 6.45 -1.71 7.73
C ARG A 173 6.01 -1.13 6.40
N PHE A 174 6.04 -1.95 5.35
CA PHE A 174 5.48 -1.62 4.05
C PHE A 174 4.00 -1.33 4.20
N THR A 175 3.61 -0.12 3.82
CA THR A 175 2.26 0.40 3.99
C THR A 175 1.73 0.89 2.65
N THR A 176 0.48 0.57 2.40
CA THR A 176 -0.30 1.05 1.26
C THR A 176 -1.58 1.66 1.77
N TYR A 177 -2.04 2.72 1.12
CA TYR A 177 -3.33 3.32 1.45
C TYR A 177 -3.97 3.96 0.22
N TRP A 178 -5.30 3.97 0.16
CA TRP A 178 -6.03 4.79 -0.79
C TRP A 178 -7.22 5.48 -0.14
N THR A 179 -7.67 6.59 -0.71
CA THR A 179 -8.92 7.29 -0.38
C THR A 179 -9.49 7.91 -1.64
N ALA A 180 -10.82 7.97 -1.74
CA ALA A 180 -11.54 8.61 -2.84
C ALA A 180 -12.16 9.96 -2.44
N ASP A 181 -11.96 10.39 -1.19
CA ASP A 181 -12.64 11.56 -0.63
C ASP A 181 -11.75 12.36 0.32
N ASP A 182 -10.46 12.48 0.01
CA ASP A 182 -9.49 13.24 0.81
C ASP A 182 -9.42 12.81 2.29
N TYR A 183 -9.35 11.49 2.53
CA TYR A 183 -9.24 10.90 3.87
C TYR A 183 -10.43 11.21 4.80
N ARG A 184 -11.59 11.58 4.25
CA ARG A 184 -12.75 12.00 5.06
C ARG A 184 -13.50 10.81 5.62
N SER A 185 -14.03 9.97 4.75
CA SER A 185 -14.87 8.82 5.12
C SER A 185 -14.53 7.54 4.37
N THR A 186 -13.91 7.65 3.20
CA THR A 186 -13.43 6.51 2.43
C THR A 186 -11.96 6.24 2.67
N GLY A 187 -11.59 4.99 2.52
CA GLY A 187 -10.20 4.61 2.35
C GLY A 187 -9.90 3.20 2.81
N CYS A 188 -8.66 2.79 2.58
CA CYS A 188 -8.23 1.43 2.83
C CYS A 188 -6.77 1.39 3.21
N LEU A 189 -6.48 0.97 4.44
CA LEU A 189 -5.11 0.70 4.87
C LEU A 189 -4.75 -0.75 4.56
N ASN A 190 -3.67 -0.97 3.82
CA ASN A 190 -3.16 -2.29 3.47
C ASN A 190 -4.27 -3.20 2.93
N MET A 191 -4.33 -4.44 3.39
CA MET A 191 -5.34 -5.44 3.02
C MET A 191 -6.54 -5.45 3.96
N GLN A 192 -6.78 -4.38 4.74
CA GLN A 192 -7.89 -4.28 5.70
C GLN A 192 -9.23 -3.98 5.02
N CYS A 193 -9.22 -3.85 3.70
CA CYS A 193 -10.39 -3.85 2.83
C CYS A 193 -10.05 -4.49 1.46
N PRO A 194 -11.05 -4.79 0.63
CA PRO A 194 -10.91 -5.22 -0.77
C PRO A 194 -10.33 -4.16 -1.73
N GLY A 195 -9.18 -3.55 -1.43
CA GLY A 195 -8.67 -2.38 -2.16
C GLY A 195 -7.47 -2.63 -3.07
N PHE A 196 -6.61 -3.60 -2.72
CA PHE A 196 -5.34 -3.83 -3.39
C PHE A 196 -5.18 -5.30 -3.81
N VAL A 197 -4.52 -5.51 -4.94
CA VAL A 197 -4.19 -6.83 -5.49
C VAL A 197 -2.70 -7.08 -5.22
N VAL A 198 -2.37 -8.10 -4.43
CA VAL A 198 -0.99 -8.56 -4.24
C VAL A 198 -0.64 -9.53 -5.38
N VAL A 199 0.52 -9.32 -5.99
CA VAL A 199 1.03 -10.15 -7.10
C VAL A 199 2.38 -10.81 -6.79
N SER A 200 3.10 -10.32 -5.78
CA SER A 200 4.38 -10.89 -5.37
C SER A 200 4.18 -12.08 -4.43
N GLN A 201 4.97 -13.14 -4.60
CA GLN A 201 4.97 -14.29 -3.69
C GLN A 201 5.81 -14.06 -2.42
N THR A 202 6.59 -12.98 -2.37
CA THR A 202 7.58 -12.72 -1.30
C THR A 202 7.33 -11.43 -0.54
N SER A 203 6.50 -10.53 -1.07
CA SER A 203 6.31 -9.18 -0.54
C SER A 203 4.83 -8.80 -0.51
N THR A 204 4.36 -8.27 0.61
CA THR A 204 2.98 -7.78 0.79
C THR A 204 2.94 -6.62 1.78
N PRO A 205 1.94 -5.71 1.69
CA PRO A 205 1.69 -4.73 2.74
C PRO A 205 1.61 -5.38 4.13
N GLY A 206 2.19 -4.71 5.13
CA GLY A 206 2.32 -5.15 6.51
C GLY A 206 3.65 -5.86 6.86
N MET A 207 4.46 -6.22 5.86
CA MET A 207 5.81 -6.77 6.07
C MET A 207 6.80 -5.69 6.52
N VAL A 208 7.71 -6.04 7.41
CA VAL A 208 8.85 -5.19 7.78
C VAL A 208 9.82 -5.11 6.60
N LEU A 209 10.13 -3.89 6.16
CA LEU A 209 11.20 -3.68 5.19
C LEU A 209 12.55 -3.72 5.91
N PRO A 210 13.55 -4.49 5.42
CA PRO A 210 14.91 -4.40 5.94
C PRO A 210 15.50 -3.02 5.66
N GLY A 211 16.51 -2.63 6.44
CA GLY A 211 17.21 -1.37 6.21
C GLY A 211 17.90 -1.34 4.83
N GLY A 212 17.94 -0.16 4.20
CA GLY A 212 18.52 0.04 2.88
C GLY A 212 17.61 0.83 1.94
N ILE A 213 17.66 0.54 0.64
CA ILE A 213 16.87 1.26 -0.38
C ILE A 213 15.70 0.39 -0.87
N ALA A 214 14.47 0.84 -0.60
CA ALA A 214 13.24 0.25 -1.10
C ALA A 214 12.79 0.96 -2.38
N ALA A 215 12.65 0.20 -3.46
CA ALA A 215 12.03 0.70 -4.68
C ALA A 215 10.51 0.53 -4.60
N ILE A 216 9.77 1.62 -4.76
CA ILE A 216 8.31 1.63 -4.75
C ILE A 216 7.79 2.24 -6.05
N SER A 217 6.78 1.59 -6.62
CA SER A 217 6.12 2.03 -7.84
C SER A 217 4.61 1.96 -7.65
N ILE A 218 3.90 2.99 -8.13
CA ILE A 218 2.45 3.00 -8.25
C ILE A 218 2.15 3.25 -9.72
N SER A 219 1.40 2.37 -10.37
CA SER A 219 1.04 2.51 -11.78
C SER A 219 -0.46 2.31 -11.99
N LYS A 220 -0.99 3.01 -12.98
CA LYS A 220 -2.33 2.81 -13.50
C LYS A 220 -2.33 1.56 -14.36
N VAL A 221 -3.28 0.68 -14.09
CA VAL A 221 -3.54 -0.48 -14.95
C VAL A 221 -4.39 -0.03 -16.16
N PRO A 222 -3.95 -0.26 -17.41
CA PRO A 222 -4.76 0.05 -18.59
C PRO A 222 -6.07 -0.74 -18.62
N ALA A 223 -7.16 -0.09 -19.00
CA ALA A 223 -8.51 -0.68 -19.07
C ALA A 223 -8.66 -1.77 -20.17
N GLU A 224 -7.71 -1.87 -21.10
CA GLU A 224 -7.74 -2.81 -22.23
C GLU A 224 -7.52 -4.28 -21.84
N CYS A 225 -7.43 -4.59 -20.55
CA CYS A 225 -7.29 -5.96 -20.04
C CYS A 225 -8.63 -6.65 -19.71
N ASN A 226 -9.77 -6.10 -20.16
CA ASN A 226 -11.08 -6.74 -20.14
C ASN A 226 -11.40 -7.32 -21.52
N ASN A 227 -10.81 -8.47 -21.87
CA ASN A 227 -11.29 -9.33 -22.95
C ASN A 227 -11.19 -10.79 -22.50
#